data_AF-A0A1S1V4X5-F1
#
_entry.id   AF-A0A1S1V4X5-F1
#
_cell.length_a   1.000
_cell.length_b   1.000
_cell.length_c   1.000
_cell.angle_alpha   90.00
_cell.angle_beta   90.00
_cell.angle_gamma   90.00
#
_symmetry.space_group_name_H-M   'P 1'
#
loop_
_entity.id
_entity.type
_entity.pdbx_description
1 polymer ?
#
loop_
_entity_poly.entity_id
_entity_poly.type
_entity_poly.pdbx_seq_one_letter_code
_entity_poly.pdbx_strand_id
1 'polypeptide(L)'
;MRKILAAILTATIIGILLLGVDELPEFGNPKNPTNNYVSERYIDKGIEETGAKNIVAGVILDYRAFDTFVEATVLFTSIIIIISILKPDSRKPKEDGEES
;
A
#
# COMPACT_ATOMS: atom_id res chain seq x y z
N MET A 1 29.17 8.93 14.46
CA MET A 1 28.50 7.93 15.32
C MET A 1 27.04 7.67 14.92
N ARG A 2 26.12 8.65 14.91
CA ARG A 2 24.70 8.43 14.56
C ARG A 2 24.46 7.74 13.20
N LYS A 3 25.18 8.15 12.15
CA LYS A 3 25.09 7.54 10.80
C LYS A 3 25.59 6.09 10.78
N ILE A 4 26.63 5.80 11.55
CA ILE A 4 27.21 4.45 11.67
C ILE A 4 26.23 3.54 12.42
N LEU A 5 25.64 4.04 13.51
CA LEU A 5 24.60 3.33 14.25
C LEU A 5 23.37 3.04 13.38
N ALA A 6 22.91 4.03 12.60
CA ALA A 6 21.82 3.85 11.65
C ALA A 6 22.16 2.80 10.58
N ALA A 7 23.37 2.84 10.00
CA ALA A 7 23.81 1.87 9.02
C ALA A 7 23.88 0.44 9.60
N ILE A 8 24.38 0.29 10.83
CA ILE A 8 24.39 -1.00 11.52
C ILE A 8 22.96 -1.50 11.74
N LEU A 9 22.06 -0.65 12.24
CA LEU A 9 20.66 -1.02 12.45
C LEU A 9 19.98 -1.46 11.14
N THR A 10 20.15 -0.70 10.06
CA THR A 10 19.61 -1.04 8.75
C THR A 10 20.18 -2.35 8.23
N ALA A 11 21.50 -2.57 8.34
CA ALA A 11 22.13 -3.81 7.94
C ALA A 11 21.61 -5.01 8.73
N THR A 12 21.40 -4.86 10.05
CA THR A 12 20.80 -5.89 10.89
C THR A 12 19.37 -6.21 10.46
N ILE A 13 18.53 -5.20 10.21
CA ILE A 13 17.15 -5.41 9.73
C ILE A 13 17.15 -6.13 8.38
N ILE A 14 18.01 -5.72 7.44
CA ILE A 14 18.16 -6.40 6.15
C ILE A 14 18.58 -7.86 6.36
N GLY A 15 19.56 -8.12 7.23
CA GLY A 15 19.98 -9.48 7.57
C GLY A 15 18.85 -10.35 8.10
N ILE A 16 18.03 -9.81 9.02
CA ILE A 16 16.85 -10.51 9.54
C ILE A 16 15.83 -10.80 8.42
N LEU A 17 15.56 -9.84 7.54
CA LEU A 17 14.65 -10.03 6.42
C LEU A 17 15.16 -11.08 5.43
N LEU A 18 16.47 -11.12 5.16
CA LEU A 18 17.09 -12.11 4.28
C LEU A 18 17.02 -13.52 4.88
N LEU A 19 17.18 -13.68 6.19
CA LEU A 19 16.94 -14.97 6.86
C LEU A 19 15.48 -15.42 6.67
N GLY A 20 14.51 -14.50 6.77
CA GLY A 20 13.11 -14.80 6.48
C GLY A 20 12.84 -15.20 5.02
N VAL A 21 13.58 -14.64 4.07
CA VAL A 21 13.50 -15.03 2.65
C VAL A 21 14.06 -16.44 2.42
N ASP A 22 15.14 -16.80 3.11
CA ASP A 22 15.75 -18.13 3.04
C ASP A 22 14.79 -19.23 3.54
N GLU A 23 13.95 -18.92 4.52
CA GLU A 23 12.93 -19.83 5.06
C GLU A 23 11.65 -19.95 4.21
N LEU A 24 11.53 -19.20 3.10
CA LEU A 24 10.33 -19.27 2.26
C LEU A 24 10.18 -20.65 1.60
N PRO A 25 8.93 -21.14 1.45
CA PRO A 25 8.69 -22.42 0.82
C PRO A 25 9.13 -22.43 -0.65
N GLU A 26 9.59 -23.58 -1.12
CA GLU A 26 10.05 -23.77 -2.51
C GLU A 26 8.97 -23.36 -3.52
N PHE A 27 9.39 -22.68 -4.59
CA PHE A 27 8.47 -22.22 -5.61
C PHE A 27 7.79 -23.40 -6.33
N GLY A 28 6.48 -23.32 -6.54
CA GLY A 28 5.72 -24.31 -7.30
C GLY A 28 5.41 -25.61 -6.56
N ASN A 29 5.83 -25.77 -5.31
CA ASN A 29 5.47 -26.95 -4.52
C ASN A 29 3.96 -26.93 -4.18
N PRO A 30 3.19 -27.97 -4.55
CA PRO A 30 1.75 -28.01 -4.30
C PRO A 30 1.38 -27.95 -2.82
N LYS A 31 2.28 -28.39 -1.93
CA LYS A 31 2.08 -28.40 -0.47
C LYS A 31 2.41 -27.06 0.19
N ASN A 32 2.67 -26.01 -0.60
CA ASN A 32 2.94 -24.69 -0.07
C ASN A 32 1.75 -24.17 0.75
N PRO A 33 2.00 -23.47 1.86
CA PRO A 33 0.94 -22.96 2.73
C PRO A 33 0.03 -21.93 2.05
N THR A 34 0.51 -21.32 0.95
CA THR A 34 -0.28 -20.40 0.11
C THR A 34 -1.37 -21.13 -0.69
N ASN A 35 -1.22 -22.42 -0.96
CA ASN A 35 -2.20 -23.26 -1.65
C ASN A 35 -3.18 -23.82 -0.61
N ASN A 36 -4.14 -23.00 -0.22
CA ASN A 36 -5.11 -23.32 0.81
C ASN A 36 -6.55 -23.09 0.32
N TYR A 37 -7.51 -23.39 1.19
CA TYR A 37 -8.94 -23.29 0.88
C TYR A 37 -9.37 -21.88 0.42
N VAL A 38 -8.67 -20.81 0.83
CA VAL A 38 -8.99 -19.43 0.41
C VAL A 38 -8.61 -19.23 -1.04
N SER A 39 -7.40 -19.65 -1.44
CA SER A 39 -6.98 -19.60 -2.84
C SER A 39 -7.88 -20.46 -3.74
N GLU A 40 -8.24 -21.65 -3.29
CA GLU A 40 -9.17 -22.56 -3.98
C GLU A 40 -10.56 -21.92 -4.13
N ARG A 41 -11.12 -21.34 -3.06
CA ARG A 41 -12.42 -20.64 -3.09
C ARG A 41 -12.44 -19.48 -4.07
N TYR A 42 -11.39 -18.65 -4.08
CA TYR A 42 -11.28 -17.51 -4.99
C TYR A 42 -11.23 -17.94 -6.45
N ILE A 43 -10.57 -19.07 -6.75
CA ILE A 43 -10.46 -19.61 -8.11
C ILE A 43 -11.78 -20.26 -8.53
N ASP A 44 -12.31 -21.16 -7.72
CA ASP A 44 -13.42 -22.03 -8.12
C ASP A 44 -14.77 -21.33 -8.04
N LYS A 45 -14.96 -20.48 -7.03
CA LYS A 45 -16.26 -19.87 -6.74
C LYS A 45 -16.25 -18.34 -6.83
N GLY A 46 -15.10 -17.75 -7.16
CA GLY A 46 -14.97 -16.30 -7.34
C GLY A 46 -15.99 -15.72 -8.33
N ILE A 47 -16.21 -16.37 -9.47
CA ILE A 47 -17.19 -15.90 -10.47
C ILE A 47 -18.63 -15.95 -9.91
N GLU A 48 -19.00 -17.00 -9.17
CA GLU A 48 -20.32 -17.16 -8.58
C GLU A 48 -20.58 -16.11 -7.49
N GLU A 49 -19.60 -15.85 -6.64
CA GLU A 49 -19.73 -14.95 -5.48
C GLU A 49 -19.60 -13.47 -5.83
N THR A 50 -18.78 -13.13 -6.83
CA THR A 50 -18.45 -11.74 -7.17
C THR A 50 -19.04 -11.29 -8.51
N GLY A 51 -19.39 -12.24 -9.39
CA GLY A 51 -19.75 -11.95 -10.78
C GLY A 51 -18.56 -11.49 -11.65
N ALA A 52 -17.37 -11.33 -11.08
CA ALA A 52 -16.19 -10.86 -11.80
C ALA A 52 -15.50 -12.03 -12.53
N LYS A 53 -15.33 -11.89 -13.85
CA LYS A 53 -14.49 -12.83 -14.64
C LYS A 53 -13.00 -12.67 -14.36
N ASN A 54 -12.60 -11.50 -13.87
CA ASN A 54 -11.22 -11.24 -13.46
C ASN A 54 -11.11 -11.53 -11.95
N ILE A 55 -10.42 -12.63 -11.62
CA ILE A 55 -10.24 -13.09 -10.23
C ILE A 55 -9.56 -12.01 -9.38
N VAL A 56 -8.56 -11.31 -9.91
CA VAL A 56 -7.84 -10.25 -9.16
C VAL A 56 -8.80 -9.12 -8.81
N ALA A 57 -9.61 -8.68 -9.79
CA ALA A 57 -10.60 -7.64 -9.56
C ALA A 57 -11.65 -8.06 -8.52
N GLY A 58 -12.19 -9.28 -8.62
CA GLY A 58 -13.14 -9.81 -7.64
C GLY A 58 -12.54 -9.94 -6.24
N VAL A 59 -11.25 -10.29 -6.13
CA VAL A 59 -10.57 -10.33 -4.83
C VAL A 59 -10.44 -8.94 -4.22
N ILE A 60 -9.94 -7.95 -4.96
CA ILE A 60 -9.67 -6.61 -4.38
C ILE A 60 -10.92 -5.76 -4.20
N LEU A 61 -11.98 -5.98 -5.00
CA LEU A 61 -13.21 -5.19 -4.96
C LEU A 61 -14.35 -5.84 -4.19
N ASP A 62 -14.37 -7.16 -4.03
CA ASP A 62 -15.43 -7.87 -3.29
C ASP A 62 -14.87 -8.50 -2.01
N TYR A 63 -13.99 -9.51 -2.11
CA TYR A 63 -13.50 -10.23 -0.92
C TYR A 63 -12.66 -9.37 0.02
N ARG A 64 -11.87 -8.44 -0.53
CA ARG A 64 -10.97 -7.54 0.20
C ARG A 64 -11.27 -6.07 -0.09
N ALA A 65 -12.55 -5.77 -0.32
CA ALA A 65 -13.03 -4.43 -0.64
C ALA A 65 -12.58 -3.36 0.38
N PHE A 66 -12.53 -3.71 1.67
CA PHE A 66 -12.14 -2.79 2.74
C PHE A 66 -10.67 -2.36 2.66
N ASP A 67 -9.76 -3.25 2.26
CA ASP A 67 -8.34 -2.89 2.10
C ASP A 67 -8.19 -1.83 1.00
N THR A 68 -8.85 -2.05 -0.15
CA THR A 68 -8.88 -1.12 -1.29
C THR A 68 -9.61 0.18 -0.96
N PHE A 69 -10.71 0.12 -0.19
CA PHE A 69 -11.46 1.31 0.23
C PHE A 69 -10.64 2.21 1.14
N VAL A 70 -9.90 1.64 2.08
CA VAL A 70 -9.00 2.39 2.96
C VAL A 70 -7.82 2.96 2.15
N GLU A 71 -7.27 2.22 1.18
CA GLU A 71 -6.27 2.77 0.25
C GLU A 71 -6.79 4.01 -0.49
N ALA A 72 -7.99 3.93 -1.07
CA ALA A 72 -8.62 5.06 -1.73
C ALA A 72 -8.86 6.24 -0.77
N THR A 73 -9.22 5.95 0.48
CA THR A 73 -9.39 6.95 1.54
C THR A 73 -8.09 7.66 1.86
N VAL A 74 -6.97 6.94 2.01
CA VAL A 74 -5.65 7.52 2.26
C VAL A 74 -5.22 8.44 1.13
N LEU A 75 -5.41 8.01 -0.13
CA LEU A 75 -5.11 8.84 -1.30
C LEU A 75 -5.99 10.10 -1.35
N PHE A 76 -7.29 9.95 -1.09
CA PHE A 76 -8.23 11.05 -1.04
C PHE A 76 -7.85 12.08 0.04
N THR A 77 -7.55 11.63 1.26
CA THR A 77 -7.09 12.49 2.35
C THR A 77 -5.78 13.20 1.98
N SER A 78 -4.84 12.50 1.34
CA SER A 78 -3.58 13.09 0.89
C SER A 78 -3.81 14.24 -0.10
N ILE A 79 -4.73 14.06 -1.05
CA ILE A 79 -5.11 15.11 -2.00
C ILE A 79 -5.74 16.32 -1.29
N ILE A 80 -6.64 16.11 -0.33
CA ILE A 80 -7.25 17.19 0.47
C ILE A 80 -6.16 17.99 1.21
N ILE A 81 -5.18 17.31 1.81
CA ILE A 81 -4.08 17.95 2.53
C ILE A 81 -3.25 18.81 1.57
N ILE A 82 -2.88 18.27 0.41
CA ILE A 82 -2.12 19.00 -0.60
C ILE A 82 -2.87 20.26 -1.05
N ILE A 83 -4.17 20.15 -1.36
CA ILE A 83 -4.99 21.30 -1.75
C ILE A 83 -5.06 22.33 -0.62
N SER A 84 -5.20 21.89 0.63
CA SER A 84 -5.27 22.77 1.81
C SER A 84 -3.97 23.55 2.01
N ILE A 85 -2.81 22.91 1.78
CA ILE A 85 -1.49 23.55 1.89
C ILE A 85 -1.23 24.50 0.72
N LEU A 86 -1.59 24.11 -0.50
CA LEU A 86 -1.33 24.91 -1.70
C LEU A 86 -2.31 26.06 -1.90
N LYS A 87 -3.41 26.11 -1.11
CA LYS A 87 -4.38 27.20 -1.19
C LYS A 87 -3.68 28.52 -0.86
N PRO A 88 -3.56 29.46 -1.82
CA PRO A 88 -2.89 30.73 -1.57
C PRO A 88 -3.63 31.52 -0.49
N ASP A 89 -2.87 32.10 0.43
CA ASP A 89 -3.42 32.90 1.51
C ASP A 89 -3.96 34.21 0.97
N SER A 90 -5.28 34.32 0.86
CA SER A 90 -5.98 35.53 0.43
C SER A 90 -5.91 36.67 1.45
N ARG A 91 -5.16 36.49 2.57
CA ARG A 91 -4.97 37.51 3.61
C ARG A 91 -3.63 38.24 3.56
N LYS A 92 -2.76 37.98 2.58
CA LYS A 92 -1.59 38.86 2.40
C LYS A 92 -2.10 40.22 1.89
N PRO A 93 -1.89 41.33 2.63
CA PRO A 93 -2.04 42.65 2.03
C PRO A 93 -1.13 42.70 0.80
N LYS A 94 -1.62 43.27 -0.30
CA LYS A 94 -0.71 43.69 -1.35
C LYS A 94 0.28 44.63 -0.67
N GLU A 95 1.57 44.27 -0.67
CA GLU A 95 2.60 45.29 -0.53
C GLU A 95 2.46 46.15 -1.77
N ASP A 96 1.68 47.21 -1.62
CA ASP A 96 1.61 48.30 -2.57
C ASP A 96 3.04 48.84 -2.65
N GLY A 97 3.69 48.60 -3.79
CA GLY A 97 5.03 49.11 -4.05
C GLY A 97 5.01 50.63 -3.87
N GLU A 98 5.79 51.11 -2.91
CA GLU A 98 6.07 52.53 -2.76
C GLU A 98 6.67 53.06 -4.07
N GLU A 99 5.97 54.04 -4.65
CA GLU A 99 6.52 54.94 -5.65
C GLU A 99 7.75 55.67 -5.10
N SER A 100 8.84 55.68 -5.86
CA SER A 100 9.71 56.84 -6.09
C SER A 100 10.53 56.64 -7.36
#